data_AF-A0A8T7DEC7-F1
#
_entry.id   AF-A0A8T7DEC7-F1
#
_cell.length_a   1.000
_cell.length_b   1.000
_cell.length_c   1.000
_cell.angle_alpha   90.00
_cell.angle_beta   90.00
_cell.angle_gamma   90.00
#
_symmetry.space_group_name_H-M   'P 1'
#
loop_
_entity.id
_entity.type
_entity.pdbx_description
1 polymer ?
#
loop_
_entity_poly.entity_id
_entity_poly.type
_entity_poly.pdbx_seq_one_letter_code
_entity_poly.pdbx_strand_id
1 'polypeptide(L)'
;PGQFEHKLIARAKTELSQAALSNNVIPAHNVTLDLKNPYQTYQDASRARNEFGFMRMWSIYPTQIQAIVDAMKPDFSELEDAQNILINAQDANWGPIQYAGELHDRATYRYFWELVQRAHFSGTKLMDEVEKRFFEAS
;
A
#
# COMPACT_ATOMS: atom_id res chain seq x y z
N PRO A 1 3.50 -25.52 -3.68
CA PRO A 1 4.90 -25.21 -4.10
C PRO A 1 4.94 -24.88 -5.60
N GLY A 2 5.43 -23.70 -5.98
CA GLY A 2 5.51 -23.25 -7.38
C GLY A 2 4.44 -22.26 -7.84
N GLN A 3 3.55 -21.80 -6.95
CA GLN A 3 2.47 -20.88 -7.33
C GLN A 3 2.97 -19.49 -7.76
N PHE A 4 4.22 -19.13 -7.42
CA PHE A 4 4.85 -17.87 -7.83
C PHE A 4 6.01 -18.08 -8.81
N GLU A 5 6.66 -19.24 -8.80
CA GLU A 5 7.85 -19.53 -9.62
C GLU A 5 7.50 -20.05 -11.01
N HIS A 6 6.44 -20.85 -11.11
CA HIS A 6 6.06 -21.48 -12.37
C HIS A 6 5.64 -20.41 -13.37
N LYS A 7 6.37 -20.27 -14.49
CA LYS A 7 6.27 -19.11 -15.38
C LYS A 7 4.87 -18.87 -15.94
N LEU A 8 4.11 -19.93 -16.24
CA LEU A 8 2.72 -19.78 -16.70
C LEU A 8 1.77 -19.30 -15.60
N ILE A 9 1.99 -19.72 -14.34
CA ILE A 9 1.16 -19.30 -13.21
C ILE A 9 1.49 -17.86 -12.84
N ALA A 10 2.79 -17.52 -12.79
CA ALA A 10 3.25 -16.16 -12.56
C ALA A 10 2.69 -15.20 -13.62
N ARG A 11 2.77 -15.57 -14.90
CA ARG A 11 2.17 -14.80 -16.00
C ARG A 11 0.67 -14.59 -15.79
N ALA A 12 -0.09 -15.65 -15.50
CA ALA A 12 -1.53 -15.55 -15.27
C ALA A 12 -1.87 -14.61 -14.09
N LYS A 13 -1.10 -14.66 -13.01
CA LYS A 13 -1.24 -13.75 -11.86
C LYS A 13 -1.00 -12.30 -12.26
N THR A 14 0.09 -12.02 -12.98
CA THR A 14 0.40 -10.65 -13.44
C THR A 14 -0.64 -10.12 -14.41
N GLU A 15 -1.11 -10.92 -15.37
CA GLU A 15 -2.15 -10.52 -16.32
C GLU A 15 -3.47 -10.18 -15.60
N LEU A 16 -3.87 -10.98 -14.61
CA LEU A 16 -5.05 -10.70 -13.79
C LEU A 16 -4.91 -9.38 -13.02
N SER A 17 -3.79 -9.19 -12.31
CA SER A 17 -3.55 -7.96 -11.55
C SER A 17 -3.53 -6.74 -12.46
N GLN A 18 -2.85 -6.82 -13.62
CA GLN A 18 -2.81 -5.74 -14.59
C GLN A 18 -4.22 -5.39 -15.10
N ALA A 19 -5.01 -6.40 -15.49
CA ALA A 19 -6.37 -6.18 -15.97
C ALA A 19 -7.26 -5.54 -14.90
N ALA A 20 -7.17 -6.00 -13.65
CA ALA A 20 -7.94 -5.46 -12.53
C ALA A 20 -7.57 -3.99 -12.26
N LEU A 21 -6.27 -3.70 -12.09
CA LEU A 21 -5.78 -2.34 -11.82
C LEU A 21 -6.13 -1.35 -12.95
N SER A 22 -6.02 -1.78 -14.22
CA SER A 22 -6.37 -0.94 -15.38
C SER A 22 -7.86 -0.58 -15.42
N ASN A 23 -8.71 -1.34 -14.71
CA ASN A 23 -10.16 -1.13 -14.65
C ASN A 23 -10.64 -0.69 -13.26
N ASN A 24 -9.74 -0.22 -12.38
CA ASN A 24 -10.07 0.20 -11.01
C ASN A 24 -10.76 -0.90 -10.17
N VAL A 25 -10.42 -2.17 -10.42
CA VAL A 25 -10.89 -3.34 -9.67
C VAL A 25 -9.77 -3.83 -8.75
N ILE A 26 -10.14 -4.25 -7.53
CA ILE A 26 -9.19 -4.76 -6.54
C ILE A 26 -8.80 -6.22 -6.89
N PRO A 27 -7.54 -6.51 -7.28
CA PRO A 27 -7.11 -7.88 -7.52
C PRO A 27 -7.00 -8.67 -6.21
N ALA A 28 -7.63 -9.84 -6.17
CA ALA A 28 -7.64 -10.75 -5.03
C ALA A 28 -6.85 -12.05 -5.33
N HIS A 29 -5.87 -12.34 -4.49
CA HIS A 29 -5.03 -13.53 -4.57
C HIS A 29 -5.75 -14.77 -4.02
N ASN A 30 -5.39 -15.95 -4.55
CA ASN A 30 -5.86 -17.24 -4.05
C ASN A 30 -5.36 -17.54 -2.63
N VAL A 31 -5.86 -18.64 -2.06
CA VAL A 31 -5.56 -19.11 -0.70
C VAL A 31 -4.17 -19.74 -0.60
N THR A 32 -3.62 -19.77 0.62
CA THR A 32 -2.51 -20.67 1.00
C THR A 32 -3.08 -22.03 1.40
N LEU A 33 -2.54 -23.11 0.84
CA LEU A 33 -3.02 -24.48 1.10
C LEU A 33 -2.52 -25.06 2.43
N ASP A 34 -1.39 -24.56 2.94
CA ASP A 34 -0.88 -24.96 4.26
C ASP A 34 -1.68 -24.24 5.37
N LEU A 35 -2.73 -24.92 5.84
CA LEU A 35 -3.75 -24.33 6.71
C LEU A 35 -3.21 -23.85 8.06
N LYS A 36 -2.20 -24.53 8.60
CA LYS A 36 -1.72 -24.31 9.99
C LYS A 36 -0.39 -23.56 10.05
N ASN A 37 0.14 -23.14 8.92
CA ASN A 37 1.42 -22.45 8.84
C ASN A 37 1.22 -20.94 8.57
N PRO A 38 1.14 -20.12 9.64
CA PRO A 38 0.97 -18.67 9.48
C PRO A 38 2.17 -18.02 8.79
N TYR A 39 3.38 -18.59 8.94
CA TYR A 39 4.58 -18.07 8.29
C TYR A 39 4.51 -18.22 6.77
N GLN A 40 4.15 -19.41 6.27
CA GLN A 40 3.95 -19.62 4.83
C GLN A 40 2.86 -18.72 4.27
N THR A 41 1.76 -18.54 5.03
CA THR A 41 0.67 -17.65 4.63
C THR A 41 1.13 -16.20 4.53
N TYR A 42 1.91 -15.73 5.51
CA TYR A 42 2.51 -14.39 5.49
C TYR A 42 3.42 -14.21 4.26
N GLN A 43 4.27 -15.19 3.97
CA GLN A 43 5.14 -15.16 2.79
C GLN A 43 4.35 -15.11 1.48
N ASP A 44 3.34 -15.97 1.32
CA ASP A 44 2.48 -15.95 0.13
C ASP A 44 1.79 -14.59 -0.05
N ALA A 45 1.24 -14.04 1.03
CA ALA A 45 0.58 -12.74 1.02
C ALA A 45 1.54 -11.57 0.71
N SER A 46 2.75 -11.61 1.28
CA SER A 46 3.79 -10.60 1.04
C SER A 46 4.23 -10.61 -0.43
N ARG A 47 4.43 -11.79 -1.01
CA ARG A 47 4.79 -11.91 -2.44
C ARG A 47 3.65 -11.52 -3.35
N ALA A 48 2.42 -11.92 -3.02
CA ALA A 48 1.24 -11.49 -3.76
C ALA A 48 1.14 -9.95 -3.80
N ARG A 49 1.40 -9.27 -2.68
CA ARG A 49 1.38 -7.81 -2.58
C ARG A 49 2.53 -7.15 -3.32
N ASN A 50 3.77 -7.57 -3.04
CA ASN A 50 4.98 -6.85 -3.43
C ASN A 50 5.55 -7.27 -4.80
N GLU A 51 5.27 -8.50 -5.27
CA GLU A 51 5.76 -8.99 -6.57
C GLU A 51 4.67 -8.98 -7.65
N PHE A 52 3.39 -9.12 -7.28
CA PHE A 52 2.29 -9.31 -8.24
C PHE A 52 1.18 -8.27 -8.17
N GLY A 53 1.26 -7.28 -7.27
CA GLY A 53 0.30 -6.17 -7.20
C GLY A 53 -1.08 -6.54 -6.67
N PHE A 54 -1.24 -7.70 -6.01
CA PHE A 54 -2.49 -8.04 -5.33
C PHE A 54 -2.74 -7.09 -4.15
N MET A 55 -4.01 -6.79 -3.90
CA MET A 55 -4.44 -5.91 -2.80
C MET A 55 -5.37 -6.61 -1.79
N ARG A 56 -5.69 -7.88 -2.05
CA ARG A 56 -6.51 -8.73 -1.19
C ARG A 56 -6.04 -10.18 -1.35
N MET A 57 -6.28 -11.02 -0.34
CA MET A 57 -6.05 -12.47 -0.41
C MET A 57 -7.13 -13.23 0.34
N TRP A 58 -7.48 -14.40 -0.19
CA TRP A 58 -8.49 -15.27 0.40
C TRP A 58 -7.90 -16.05 1.59
N SER A 59 -8.69 -16.20 2.65
CA SER A 59 -8.41 -17.07 3.78
C SER A 59 -9.37 -18.25 3.78
N ILE A 60 -8.85 -19.44 4.11
CA ILE A 60 -9.65 -20.67 4.30
C ILE A 60 -9.50 -21.25 5.71
N TYR A 61 -8.73 -20.59 6.57
CA TYR A 61 -8.55 -21.01 7.95
C TYR A 61 -8.24 -19.82 8.88
N PRO A 62 -8.77 -19.77 10.12
CA PRO A 62 -8.64 -18.59 10.97
C PRO A 62 -7.20 -18.09 11.22
N THR A 63 -6.22 -18.99 11.35
CA THR A 63 -4.81 -18.60 11.59
C THR A 63 -4.17 -17.88 10.41
N GLN A 64 -4.79 -17.92 9.22
CA GLN A 64 -4.31 -17.21 8.03
C GLN A 64 -4.69 -15.73 8.06
N ILE A 65 -5.73 -15.34 8.80
CA ILE A 65 -6.31 -13.99 8.74
C ILE A 65 -5.28 -12.95 9.13
N GLN A 66 -4.68 -13.07 10.32
CA GLN A 66 -3.71 -12.08 10.80
C GLN A 66 -2.46 -12.02 9.92
N ALA A 67 -1.96 -13.18 9.47
CA ALA A 67 -0.80 -13.26 8.58
C ALA A 67 -1.04 -12.54 7.24
N ILE A 68 -2.24 -12.68 6.66
CA ILE A 68 -2.63 -11.97 5.44
C ILE A 68 -2.72 -10.47 5.70
N VAL A 69 -3.39 -10.05 6.78
CA VAL A 69 -3.54 -8.64 7.15
C VAL A 69 -2.18 -7.97 7.33
N ASP A 70 -1.28 -8.60 8.08
CA ASP A 70 0.05 -8.06 8.38
C ASP A 70 0.94 -7.94 7.14
N ALA A 71 0.81 -8.87 6.18
CA ALA A 71 1.60 -8.88 4.95
C ALA A 71 1.05 -7.93 3.87
N MET A 72 -0.25 -7.65 3.89
CA MET A 72 -0.91 -6.82 2.87
C MET A 72 -1.16 -5.38 3.29
N LYS A 73 -0.93 -5.04 4.56
CA LYS A 73 -1.05 -3.66 5.04
C LYS A 73 -0.17 -2.71 4.20
N PRO A 74 -0.64 -1.50 3.89
CA PRO A 74 0.20 -0.52 3.22
C PRO A 74 1.46 -0.23 4.04
N ASP A 75 2.57 0.05 3.34
CA ASP A 75 3.77 0.58 3.98
C ASP A 75 3.59 2.08 4.21
N PHE A 76 3.86 2.49 5.44
CA PHE A 76 3.77 3.87 5.91
C PHE A 76 5.10 4.34 6.50
N SER A 77 6.22 3.68 6.15
CA SER A 77 7.56 4.08 6.60
C SER A 77 7.89 5.55 6.29
N GLU A 78 7.40 6.06 5.17
CA GLU A 78 7.61 7.44 4.70
C GLU A 78 6.49 8.39 5.13
N LEU A 79 5.54 7.95 5.96
CA LEU A 79 4.37 8.75 6.30
C LEU A 79 4.72 10.01 7.11
N GLU A 80 5.73 9.96 7.96
CA GLU A 80 6.20 11.14 8.70
C GLU A 80 6.75 12.21 7.75
N ASP A 81 7.67 11.82 6.85
CA ASP A 81 8.24 12.70 5.86
C ASP A 81 7.17 13.24 4.90
N ALA A 82 6.25 12.38 4.44
CA ALA A 82 5.15 12.77 3.57
C ALA A 82 4.28 13.88 4.18
N GLN A 83 3.96 13.77 5.47
CA GLN A 83 3.18 14.76 6.20
C GLN A 83 3.92 16.10 6.29
N ASN A 84 5.20 16.06 6.68
CA ASN A 84 6.04 17.27 6.78
C ASN A 84 6.24 17.95 5.42
N ILE A 85 6.46 17.16 4.35
CA ILE A 85 6.62 17.66 2.98
C ILE A 85 5.35 18.38 2.53
N LEU A 86 4.16 17.83 2.80
CA LEU A 86 2.90 18.45 2.38
C LEU A 86 2.56 19.72 3.17
N ILE A 87 2.89 19.76 4.47
CA ILE A 87 2.78 20.98 5.29
C ILE A 87 3.67 22.09 4.69
N ASN A 88 4.96 21.79 4.48
CA ASN A 88 5.92 22.74 3.90
C ASN A 88 5.52 23.16 2.49
N ALA A 89 4.99 22.23 1.68
CA ALA A 89 4.51 22.52 0.34
C ALA A 89 3.34 23.49 0.37
N GLN A 90 2.38 23.30 1.28
CA GLN A 90 1.25 24.22 1.43
C GLN A 90 1.69 25.61 1.91
N ASP A 91 2.62 25.68 2.87
CA ASP A 91 3.21 26.94 3.35
C ASP A 91 3.95 27.69 2.23
N ALA A 92 4.57 26.95 1.32
CA ALA A 92 5.21 27.47 0.10
C ALA A 92 4.23 27.71 -1.06
N ASN A 93 2.92 27.75 -0.81
CA ASN A 93 1.87 27.92 -1.83
C ASN A 93 1.98 26.90 -2.99
N TRP A 94 2.35 25.66 -2.66
CA TRP A 94 2.60 24.56 -3.59
C TRP A 94 3.70 24.86 -4.64
N GLY A 95 4.64 25.74 -4.28
CA GLY A 95 5.92 25.91 -4.97
C GLY A 95 6.93 24.81 -4.59
N PRO A 96 8.10 24.77 -5.24
CA PRO A 96 9.16 23.83 -4.89
C PRO A 96 9.73 24.09 -3.49
N ILE A 97 10.04 23.01 -2.76
CA ILE A 97 10.67 23.07 -1.43
C ILE A 97 11.91 22.19 -1.40
N GLN A 98 12.78 22.43 -0.40
CA GLN A 98 13.83 21.49 -0.03
C GLN A 98 13.47 20.82 1.30
N TYR A 99 13.52 19.49 1.36
CA TYR A 99 13.29 18.70 2.58
C TYR A 99 14.35 17.60 2.69
N ALA A 100 14.95 17.43 3.87
CA ALA A 100 16.03 16.46 4.12
C ALA A 100 17.20 16.48 3.09
N GLY A 101 17.43 17.62 2.44
CA GLY A 101 18.45 17.78 1.39
C GLY A 101 17.97 17.53 -0.04
N GLU A 102 16.74 17.05 -0.24
CA GLU A 102 16.15 16.76 -1.55
C GLU A 102 15.17 17.85 -2.00
N LEU A 103 15.07 18.06 -3.33
CA LEU A 103 14.10 18.96 -3.94
C LEU A 103 12.77 18.23 -4.13
N HIS A 104 11.69 18.81 -3.64
CA HIS A 104 10.33 18.33 -3.89
C HIS A 104 9.51 19.39 -4.61
N ASP A 105 8.63 18.92 -5.48
CA ASP A 105 7.71 19.72 -6.26
C ASP A 105 6.34 19.03 -6.38
N ARG A 106 5.46 19.59 -7.22
CA ARG A 106 4.11 19.05 -7.46
C ARG A 106 4.10 17.63 -7.99
N ALA A 107 5.18 17.14 -8.62
CA ALA A 107 5.25 15.76 -9.04
C ALA A 107 5.42 14.82 -7.86
N THR A 108 6.36 15.13 -6.96
CA THR A 108 6.57 14.35 -5.72
C THR A 108 5.43 14.54 -4.73
N TYR A 109 4.79 15.72 -4.65
CA TYR A 109 3.66 15.94 -3.73
C TYR A 109 2.48 15.03 -4.03
N ARG A 110 2.22 14.66 -5.30
CA ARG A 110 1.13 13.71 -5.64
C ARG A 110 1.35 12.35 -4.98
N TYR A 111 2.58 11.87 -4.98
CA TYR A 111 2.94 10.61 -4.34
C TYR A 111 2.73 10.68 -2.83
N PHE A 112 3.25 11.71 -2.17
CA PHE A 112 3.10 11.88 -0.72
C PHE A 112 1.65 12.13 -0.31
N TRP A 113 0.88 12.85 -1.13
CA TRP A 113 -0.55 13.06 -0.90
C TRP A 113 -1.31 11.74 -0.96
N GLU A 114 -1.04 10.90 -1.96
CA GLU A 114 -1.64 9.57 -2.04
C GLU A 114 -1.29 8.71 -0.81
N LEU A 115 -0.05 8.79 -0.33
CA LEU A 115 0.39 8.09 0.89
C LEU A 115 -0.39 8.55 2.13
N VAL A 116 -0.51 9.87 2.32
CA VAL A 116 -1.25 10.47 3.45
C VAL A 116 -2.74 10.15 3.38
N GLN A 117 -3.36 10.22 2.19
CA GLN A 117 -4.75 9.81 2.01
C GLN A 117 -4.97 8.34 2.36
N ARG A 118 -4.08 7.46 1.89
CA ARG A 118 -4.16 6.02 2.21
C ARG A 118 -4.02 5.78 3.71
N ALA A 119 -3.12 6.49 4.38
CA ALA A 119 -2.96 6.40 5.84
C ALA A 119 -4.24 6.83 6.57
N HIS A 120 -4.81 7.98 6.19
CA HIS A 120 -6.07 8.48 6.74
C HIS A 120 -7.21 7.45 6.60
N PHE A 121 -7.47 6.98 5.38
CA PHE A 121 -8.57 6.03 5.13
C PHE A 121 -8.31 4.62 5.69
N SER A 122 -7.06 4.29 6.03
CA SER A 122 -6.71 3.05 6.73
C SER A 122 -6.83 3.16 8.25
N GLY A 123 -7.22 4.32 8.78
CA GLY A 123 -7.32 4.58 10.22
C GLY A 123 -5.96 4.76 10.92
N THR A 124 -4.89 5.01 10.16
CA THR A 124 -3.59 5.37 10.74
C THR A 124 -3.66 6.81 11.24
N LYS A 125 -3.29 7.03 12.51
CA LYS A 125 -3.28 8.37 13.10
C LYS A 125 -2.32 9.27 12.34
N LEU A 126 -2.80 10.42 11.89
CA LEU A 126 -1.98 11.45 11.28
C LEU A 126 -1.55 12.49 12.33
N MET A 127 -0.64 13.37 11.96
CA MET A 127 -0.33 14.58 12.73
C MET A 127 -1.57 15.45 12.77
N ASP A 128 -1.90 15.99 13.96
CA ASP A 128 -3.08 16.83 14.17
C ASP A 128 -3.14 18.01 13.17
N GLU A 129 -1.99 18.56 12.80
CA GLU A 129 -1.89 19.61 11.78
C GLU A 129 -2.32 19.13 10.39
N VAL A 130 -1.90 17.95 9.95
CA VAL A 130 -2.29 17.38 8.66
C VAL A 130 -3.80 17.08 8.63
N GLU A 131 -4.35 16.53 9.72
CA GLU A 131 -5.80 16.30 9.83
C GLU A 131 -6.57 17.60 9.67
N LYS A 132 -6.18 18.63 10.41
CA LYS A 132 -6.81 19.96 10.36
C LYS A 132 -6.70 20.63 8.98
N ARG A 133 -5.54 20.54 8.34
CA ARG A 133 -5.28 21.25 7.08
C ARG A 133 -5.93 20.58 5.87
N PHE A 134 -6.13 19.26 5.90
CA PHE A 134 -6.51 18.51 4.69
C PHE A 134 -7.76 17.64 4.82
N PHE A 135 -8.21 17.29 6.04
CA PHE A 135 -9.30 16.32 6.25
C PHE A 135 -10.43 16.81 7.16
N GLU A 136 -10.22 17.85 7.97
CA GLU A 136 -11.31 18.51 8.68
C GLU A 136 -12.20 19.29 7.69
N ALA A 137 -13.52 19.09 7.79
CA ALA A 137 -14.49 19.87 7.03
C ALA A 137 -14.47 21.32 7.52
N SER A 138 -14.29 22.27 6.59
CA SER A 138 -14.45 23.70 6.84
C SER A 138 -15.89 24.09 7.13
#